data_AF-A0AAE3VKM4-F1
#
_entry.id   AF-A0AAE3VKM4-F1
#
_cell.length_a   1.000
_cell.length_b   1.000
_cell.length_c   1.000
_cell.angle_alpha   90.00
_cell.angle_beta   90.00
_cell.angle_gamma   90.00
#
_symmetry.space_group_name_H-M   'P 1'
#
loop_
_entity.id
_entity.type
_entity.pdbx_description
1 polymer ?
#
loop_
_entity_poly.entity_id
_entity_poly.type
_entity_poly.pdbx_seq_one_letter_code
_entity_poly.pdbx_strand_id
1 'polypeptide(L)'
;MKRFLETLVLLPIAIILVILAVANRSPVRLVLDPFRPSETALSVTLPLYWVIFACLAIGVILGGMAVWMRQGRFRKAARRNRREAAHLREEVETIKKSNAPEAPALPSGRPAPLGLTHRA
;
A
#
# COMPACT_ATOMS: atom_id res chain seq x y z
N MET A 1 14.31 -5.35 -1.34
CA MET A 1 15.16 -4.75 -2.39
C MET A 1 14.85 -3.27 -2.65
N LYS A 2 13.60 -2.83 -2.85
CA LYS A 2 13.28 -1.40 -3.10
C LYS A 2 13.84 -0.42 -2.06
N ARG A 3 13.77 -0.76 -0.77
CA ARG A 3 14.31 0.09 0.32
C ARG A 3 15.82 0.26 0.25
N PHE A 4 16.55 -0.75 -0.20
CA PHE A 4 18.01 -0.69 -0.31
C PHE A 4 18.44 0.28 -1.42
N LEU A 5 17.77 0.21 -2.58
CA LEU A 5 18.04 1.14 -3.69
C LEU A 5 17.62 2.58 -3.35
N GLU A 6 16.51 2.74 -2.62
CA GLU A 6 16.04 4.03 -2.11
C GLU A 6 17.08 4.65 -1.15
N THR A 7 17.61 3.88 -0.20
CA THR A 7 18.68 4.35 0.71
C THR A 7 20.00 4.63 -0.03
N LEU A 8 20.36 3.78 -1.00
CA LEU A 8 21.59 3.94 -1.79
C LEU A 8 21.60 5.25 -2.61
N VAL A 9 20.44 5.70 -3.07
CA VAL A 9 20.30 6.98 -3.79
C VAL A 9 20.11 8.15 -2.82
N LEU A 10 19.32 7.98 -1.76
CA LEU A 10 19.00 9.07 -0.83
C LEU A 10 20.20 9.49 0.02
N LEU A 11 21.05 8.54 0.42
CA LEU A 11 22.22 8.80 1.26
C LEU A 11 23.24 9.74 0.60
N PRO A 12 23.74 9.51 -0.64
CA PRO A 12 24.66 10.43 -1.28
C PRO A 12 24.03 11.80 -1.55
N ILE A 13 22.75 11.85 -1.92
CA ILE A 13 22.02 13.12 -2.07
C ILE A 13 22.04 13.90 -0.75
N ALA A 14 21.72 13.25 0.37
CA ALA A 14 21.75 13.88 1.69
C ALA A 14 23.14 14.41 2.04
N ILE A 15 24.21 13.65 1.76
CA ILE A 15 25.59 14.09 1.99
C ILE A 15 25.92 15.35 1.19
N ILE A 16 25.59 15.38 -0.10
CA ILE A 16 25.82 16.56 -0.97
C ILE A 16 25.07 17.77 -0.42
N LEU A 17 23.81 17.62 -0.01
CA LEU A 17 23.02 18.70 0.58
C LEU A 17 23.64 19.25 1.86
N VAL A 18 24.16 18.38 2.73
CA VAL A 18 24.84 18.80 3.98
C VAL A 18 26.12 19.56 3.67
N ILE A 19 26.94 19.07 2.73
CA ILE A 19 28.17 19.77 2.31
C ILE A 19 27.83 21.14 1.73
N LEU A 20 26.84 21.21 0.85
CA LEU A 20 26.36 22.47 0.24
C LEU A 20 25.89 23.45 1.33
N ALA A 21 25.15 22.98 2.33
CA ALA A 21 24.65 23.78 3.45
C ALA A 21 25.79 24.33 4.33
N VAL A 22 26.75 23.48 4.71
CA VAL A 22 27.86 23.85 5.59
C VAL A 22 28.86 24.77 4.88
N ALA A 23 29.17 24.48 3.61
CA ALA A 23 30.07 25.30 2.80
C ALA A 23 29.50 26.72 2.57
N ASN A 24 28.17 26.83 2.48
CA ASN A 24 27.47 28.10 2.24
C ASN A 24 26.73 28.59 3.49
N ARG A 25 27.44 28.57 4.64
CA ARG A 25 26.97 29.19 5.89
C ARG A 25 26.88 30.72 5.80
N SER A 26 27.72 31.32 4.95
CA SER A 26 27.69 32.74 4.66
C SER A 26 26.43 33.08 3.84
N PRO A 27 25.87 34.29 3.99
CA PRO A 27 24.77 34.72 3.13
C PRO A 27 25.20 34.70 1.65
N VAL A 28 24.45 33.96 0.83
CA VAL A 28 24.65 33.90 -0.62
C VAL A 28 23.49 34.62 -1.28
N ARG A 29 23.79 35.40 -2.33
CA ARG A 29 22.76 36.03 -3.15
C ARG A 29 22.19 34.99 -4.10
N LEU A 30 20.95 34.58 -3.85
CA LEU A 30 20.18 33.72 -4.75
C LEU A 30 19.41 34.58 -5.73
N VAL A 31 19.63 34.38 -7.04
CA VAL A 31 18.86 35.03 -8.10
C VAL A 31 17.80 34.06 -8.60
N LEU A 32 16.53 34.45 -8.53
CA LEU A 32 15.38 33.61 -8.88
C LEU A 32 14.93 33.79 -10.34
N ASP A 33 15.58 34.66 -11.11
CA ASP A 33 15.31 34.88 -12.53
C ASP A 33 16.30 34.08 -13.41
N PRO A 34 15.82 33.07 -14.16
CA PRO A 34 16.66 32.25 -15.04
C PRO A 34 16.96 32.90 -16.40
N PHE A 35 16.29 34.00 -16.78
CA PHE A 35 16.42 34.63 -18.10
C PHE A 35 17.18 35.96 -18.03
N ARG A 36 17.13 36.67 -16.91
CA ARG A 36 17.82 37.96 -16.71
C ARG A 36 18.59 37.99 -15.39
N PRO A 37 19.72 37.28 -15.29
CA PRO A 37 20.51 37.24 -14.05
C PRO A 37 21.12 38.60 -13.66
N SER A 38 21.16 39.57 -14.57
CA SER A 38 21.61 40.94 -14.29
C SER A 38 20.56 41.80 -13.59
N GLU A 39 19.27 41.47 -13.70
CA GLU A 39 18.20 42.20 -13.02
C GLU A 39 18.04 41.67 -11.59
N THR A 40 18.39 42.51 -10.61
CA THR A 40 18.42 42.16 -9.18
C THR A 40 17.03 42.13 -8.53
N ALA A 41 15.97 42.44 -9.29
CA ALA A 41 14.60 42.61 -8.80
C ALA A 41 14.05 41.36 -8.09
N LEU A 42 14.50 40.16 -8.48
CA LEU A 42 14.11 38.88 -7.88
C LEU A 42 15.32 38.17 -7.25
N SER A 43 16.11 38.90 -6.46
CA SER A 43 17.22 38.31 -5.70
C SER A 43 16.97 38.33 -4.20
N VAL A 44 17.34 37.25 -3.53
CA VAL A 44 17.22 37.10 -2.08
C VAL A 44 18.58 36.73 -1.51
N THR A 45 19.04 37.48 -0.52
CA THR A 45 20.31 37.19 0.16
C THR A 45 20.03 36.45 1.45
N LEU A 46 20.37 35.18 1.50
CA LEU A 46 20.20 34.34 2.68
C LEU A 46 21.23 33.20 2.66
N PRO A 47 21.57 32.63 3.82
CA PRO A 47 22.36 31.42 3.85
C PRO A 47 21.68 30.27 3.12
N LEU A 48 22.44 29.48 2.36
CA LEU A 48 21.89 28.47 1.45
C LEU A 48 21.16 27.34 2.18
N TYR A 49 21.48 27.09 3.45
CA TYR A 49 20.81 26.08 4.25
C TYR A 49 19.29 26.31 4.34
N TRP A 50 18.81 27.56 4.39
CA TRP A 50 17.37 27.87 4.41
C TRP A 50 16.65 27.38 3.15
N VAL A 51 17.27 27.57 1.98
CA VAL A 51 16.73 27.14 0.69
C VAL A 51 16.69 25.63 0.62
N ILE A 52 17.78 24.98 1.01
CA ILE A 52 17.88 23.51 1.02
C ILE A 52 16.81 22.91 1.92
N PHE A 53 16.64 23.44 3.14
CA PHE A 53 15.60 22.97 4.06
C PHE A 53 14.19 23.19 3.53
N ALA A 54 13.92 24.34 2.90
CA ALA A 54 12.62 24.60 2.27
C ALA A 54 12.33 23.61 1.14
N CYS A 55 13.29 23.40 0.22
CA CYS A 55 13.17 22.41 -0.85
C CYS A 55 12.97 20.99 -0.30
N LEU A 56 13.71 20.62 0.75
CA LEU A 56 13.61 19.30 1.38
C LEU A 56 12.24 19.12 2.05
N ALA A 57 11.75 20.13 2.78
CA ALA A 57 10.42 20.11 3.39
C ALA A 57 9.32 19.93 2.34
N ILE A 58 9.38 20.68 1.23
CA ILE A 58 8.46 20.53 0.09
C ILE A 58 8.54 19.11 -0.47
N GLY A 59 9.75 18.58 -0.70
CA GLY A 59 9.96 17.23 -1.19
C GLY A 59 9.36 16.15 -0.28
N VAL A 60 9.52 16.30 1.04
CA VAL A 60 8.94 15.38 2.03
C VAL A 60 7.41 15.45 2.03
N ILE A 61 6.82 16.65 1.95
CA ILE A 61 5.37 16.83 1.90
C ILE A 61 4.80 16.17 0.63
N LEU A 62 5.39 16.44 -0.52
CA LEU A 62 4.96 15.86 -1.80
C LEU A 62 5.13 14.35 -1.83
N GLY A 63 6.27 13.84 -1.35
CA GLY A 63 6.54 12.42 -1.22
C GLY A 63 5.56 11.73 -0.27
N GLY A 64 5.31 12.34 0.89
CA GLY A 64 4.32 11.87 1.87
C GLY A 64 2.91 11.81 1.28
N MET A 65 2.50 12.84 0.54
CA MET A 65 1.20 12.89 -0.13
C MET A 65 1.09 11.82 -1.23
N ALA A 66 2.15 11.60 -2.02
CA ALA A 66 2.19 10.53 -3.02
C ALA A 66 2.08 9.13 -2.39
N VAL A 67 2.78 8.88 -1.28
CA VAL A 67 2.68 7.63 -0.53
C VAL A 67 1.27 7.46 0.05
N TRP A 68 0.70 8.52 0.62
CA TRP A 68 -0.64 8.49 1.19
C TRP A 68 -1.70 8.20 0.11
N MET A 69 -1.62 8.82 -1.06
CA MET A 69 -2.48 8.50 -2.20
C MET A 69 -2.33 7.04 -2.64
N ARG A 70 -1.10 6.50 -2.69
CA ARG A 70 -0.85 5.10 -3.06
C ARG A 70 -1.45 4.13 -2.04
N GLN A 71 -1.29 4.38 -0.75
CA GLN A 71 -1.86 3.55 0.33
C GLN A 71 -3.37 3.72 0.47
N GLY A 72 -3.93 4.91 0.21
CA GLY A 72 -5.36 5.19 0.29
C GLY A 72 -6.19 4.35 -0.68
N ARG A 73 -5.66 4.11 -1.88
CA ARG A 73 -6.28 3.25 -2.92
C ARG A 73 -6.44 1.80 -2.47
N PHE A 74 -5.49 1.28 -1.68
CA PHE A 74 -5.53 -0.09 -1.16
C PHE A 74 -6.65 -0.31 -0.14
N ARG A 75 -7.09 0.71 0.61
CA ARG A 75 -8.19 0.56 1.58
C ARG A 75 -9.54 0.29 0.90
N LYS A 76 -9.78 0.85 -0.29
CA LYS A 76 -10.98 0.54 -1.09
C LYS A 76 -10.86 -0.83 -1.80
N ALA A 77 -9.69 -1.15 -2.35
CA ALA A 77 -9.45 -2.42 -3.01
C ALA A 77 -9.57 -3.63 -2.05
N ALA A 78 -9.06 -3.50 -0.82
CA ALA A 78 -9.15 -4.57 0.18
C ALA A 78 -10.60 -4.88 0.59
N ARG A 79 -11.48 -3.87 0.66
CA ARG A 79 -12.91 -4.08 0.95
C ARG A 79 -13.64 -4.74 -0.21
N ARG A 80 -13.32 -4.37 -1.45
CA ARG A 80 -13.92 -4.97 -2.65
C ARG A 80 -13.49 -6.42 -2.83
N ASN A 81 -12.19 -6.70 -2.68
CA ASN A 81 -11.65 -8.06 -2.77
C ASN A 81 -12.22 -9.01 -1.70
N ARG A 82 -12.49 -8.51 -0.48
CA ARG A 82 -13.16 -9.30 0.57
C ARG A 82 -14.60 -9.66 0.22
N ARG A 83 -15.33 -8.77 -0.46
CA ARG A 83 -16.72 -9.03 -0.87
C ARG A 83 -16.77 -10.03 -2.03
N GLU A 84 -15.91 -9.86 -3.03
CA GLU A 84 -15.79 -10.78 -4.16
C GLU A 84 -15.37 -12.20 -3.68
N ALA A 85 -14.41 -12.29 -2.75
CA ALA A 85 -14.02 -13.57 -2.15
C ALA A 85 -15.14 -14.24 -1.33
N ALA A 86 -16.03 -13.47 -0.69
CA ALA A 86 -17.17 -14.03 0.03
C ALA A 86 -18.22 -14.59 -0.94
N HIS A 87 -18.52 -13.86 -2.01
CA HIS A 87 -19.49 -14.27 -3.03
C HIS A 87 -19.03 -15.55 -3.75
N LEU A 88 -17.75 -15.60 -4.16
CA LEU A 88 -17.17 -16.79 -4.80
C LEU A 88 -17.18 -18.02 -3.88
N ARG A 89 -17.01 -17.84 -2.57
CA ARG A 89 -17.12 -18.95 -1.61
C ARG A 89 -18.54 -19.48 -1.50
N GLU A 90 -19.52 -18.58 -1.53
CA GLU A 90 -20.94 -18.92 -1.45
C GLU A 90 -21.41 -19.66 -2.72
N GLU A 91 -20.92 -19.25 -3.89
CA GLU A 91 -21.14 -19.96 -5.16
C GLU A 91 -20.51 -21.37 -5.13
N VAL A 92 -19.27 -21.50 -4.63
CA VAL A 92 -18.62 -22.82 -4.51
C VAL A 92 -19.39 -23.73 -3.55
N GLU A 93 -19.85 -23.22 -2.40
CA GLU A 93 -20.66 -23.99 -1.45
C GLU A 93 -22.01 -24.39 -2.03
N THR A 94 -22.64 -23.51 -2.82
CA THR A 94 -23.91 -23.81 -3.50
C THR A 94 -23.71 -24.89 -4.57
N ILE A 95 -22.67 -24.78 -5.39
CA ILE A 95 -22.32 -25.79 -6.40
C ILE A 95 -21.98 -27.12 -5.75
N LYS A 96 -21.25 -27.13 -4.62
CA LYS A 96 -20.96 -28.36 -3.87
C LYS A 96 -22.21 -29.01 -3.30
N LYS A 97 -23.17 -28.22 -2.79
CA LYS A 97 -24.45 -28.74 -2.29
C LYS A 97 -25.31 -29.30 -3.42
N SER A 98 -25.34 -28.64 -4.57
CA SER A 98 -26.08 -29.11 -5.75
C SER A 98 -25.44 -30.33 -6.42
N ASN A 99 -24.12 -30.52 -6.30
CA ASN A 99 -23.40 -31.69 -6.80
C ASN A 99 -23.12 -32.74 -5.71
N ALA A 100 -23.68 -32.57 -4.51
CA ALA A 100 -23.60 -33.61 -3.49
C ALA A 100 -24.43 -34.80 -4.02
N PRO A 101 -23.83 -35.99 -4.21
CA PRO A 101 -24.60 -37.16 -4.62
C PRO A 101 -25.69 -37.39 -3.57
N GLU A 102 -26.93 -37.46 -4.05
CA GLU A 102 -28.09 -37.84 -3.25
C GLU A 102 -27.79 -39.19 -2.62
N ALA A 103 -27.31 -39.17 -1.37
CA ALA A 103 -27.08 -40.37 -0.61
C ALA A 103 -28.45 -41.04 -0.45
N PRO A 104 -28.61 -42.32 -0.84
CA PRO A 104 -29.90 -42.98 -0.81
C PRO A 104 -30.48 -42.87 0.59
N ALA A 105 -31.67 -42.28 0.70
CA ALA A 105 -32.44 -42.30 1.93
C ALA A 105 -32.61 -43.77 2.34
N LEU A 106 -31.83 -44.22 3.32
CA LEU A 106 -31.95 -45.55 3.90
C LEU A 106 -33.36 -45.64 4.49
N PRO A 107 -34.24 -46.52 3.98
CA PRO A 107 -35.53 -46.71 4.61
C PRO A 107 -35.25 -47.24 6.02
N SER A 108 -35.70 -46.48 7.04
CA SER A 108 -35.72 -46.92 8.42
C SER A 108 -36.77 -48.02 8.58
N GLY A 109 -36.43 -49.20 8.05
CA GLY A 109 -37.17 -50.44 8.21
C GLY A 109 -37.05 -50.87 9.66
N ARG A 110 -38.06 -50.53 10.45
CA ARG A 110 -38.33 -51.14 11.76
C ARG A 110 -38.47 -52.65 11.54
N PRO A 111 -37.62 -53.52 12.12
CA PRO A 111 -37.84 -54.95 12.01
C PRO A 111 -39.01 -55.33 12.94
N ALA A 112 -40.13 -55.73 12.34
CA ALA A 112 -41.23 -56.44 12.99
C ALA A 112 -40.96 -57.97 12.95
N PRO A 113 -41.63 -58.79 13.78
CA PRO A 113 -41.00 -59.74 14.70
C PRO A 113 -40.63 -61.08 14.07
N LEU A 114 -39.50 -61.65 14.49
CA LEU A 114 -39.12 -63.03 14.21
C LEU A 114 -39.85 -63.97 15.17
N GLY A 115 -40.91 -64.60 14.67
CA GLY A 115 -41.50 -65.78 15.28
C GLY A 115 -40.46 -66.90 15.30
N LEU A 116 -39.98 -67.24 16.50
CA LEU A 116 -39.15 -68.42 16.72
C LEU A 116 -40.05 -69.58 17.11
N THR A 117 -40.32 -70.41 16.10
CA THR A 117 -40.70 -71.80 16.29
C THR A 117 -39.50 -72.58 16.82
N HIS A 118 -39.54 -73.06 18.06
CA HIS A 118 -38.71 -74.19 18.48
C HIS A 118 -39.35 -75.00 19.62
N ARG A 119 -40.12 -76.00 19.22
CA ARG A 119 -40.04 -77.41 19.66
C ARG A 119 -39.32 -77.70 20.99
N ALA A 120 -40.07 -78.19 21.97
CA ALA A 120 -39.81 -79.41 22.76
C ALA A 120 -41.09 -79.82 23.50
#